data_AF-A0A0R2QK51-F1
#
_entry.id   AF-A0A0R2QK51-F1
#
_cell.length_a   1.000
_cell.length_b   1.000
_cell.length_c   1.000
_cell.angle_alpha   90.00
_cell.angle_beta   90.00
_cell.angle_gamma   90.00
#
_symmetry.space_group_name_H-M   'P 1'
#
loop_
_entity.id
_entity.type
_entity.pdbx_description
1 polymer ?
#
loop_
_entity_poly.entity_id
_entity_poly.type
_entity_poly.pdbx_seq_one_letter_code
_entity_poly.pdbx_strand_id
1 'polypeptide(L)'
;ISGLAGDLLNYEDAIRFLVRLDKAGSDFKESARIEIGQFSIAFDLRGAIDVKAERARLSKDLESIKKDLQSAVVKLENENFMAKAPMEVVKEIRERMEFCESEITRINTLLAALPKE
;
A
#
# COMPACT_ATOMS: atom_id res chain seq x y z
N ILE A 1 0.15 25.57 -5.53
CA ILE A 1 0.96 26.22 -4.48
C ILE A 1 0.00 27.13 -3.74
N SER A 2 -0.06 27.04 -2.42
CA SER A 2 -0.98 27.82 -1.57
C SER A 2 -0.17 28.70 -0.62
N GLY A 3 -0.63 29.93 -0.37
CA GLY A 3 0.07 30.86 0.54
C GLY A 3 1.19 31.67 -0.09
N LEU A 4 1.32 31.70 -1.43
CA LEU A 4 2.18 32.69 -2.11
C LEU A 4 1.64 34.09 -1.84
N ALA A 5 2.53 35.04 -1.57
CA ALA A 5 2.19 36.42 -1.23
C ALA A 5 3.24 37.41 -1.77
N GLY A 6 2.88 38.70 -1.84
CA GLY A 6 3.74 39.77 -2.34
C GLY A 6 4.14 39.57 -3.80
N ASP A 7 5.36 40.01 -4.15
CA ASP A 7 5.85 39.98 -5.54
C ASP A 7 5.96 38.57 -6.13
N LEU A 8 6.06 37.54 -5.28
CA LEU A 8 6.14 36.14 -5.73
C LEU A 8 4.87 35.67 -6.46
N LEU A 9 3.71 36.30 -6.21
CA LEU A 9 2.48 36.00 -6.95
C LEU A 9 2.65 36.28 -8.45
N ASN A 10 3.42 37.31 -8.82
CA ASN A 10 3.68 37.67 -10.21
C ASN A 10 4.59 36.65 -10.92
N TYR A 11 5.27 35.78 -10.17
CA TYR A 11 6.22 34.81 -10.67
C TYR A 11 5.77 33.36 -10.50
N GLU A 12 4.48 33.11 -10.17
CA GLU A 12 3.99 31.74 -9.92
C GLU A 12 4.30 30.78 -11.07
N ASP A 13 4.09 31.21 -12.32
CA ASP A 13 4.33 30.37 -13.51
C ASP A 13 5.82 30.02 -13.67
N ALA A 14 6.73 30.96 -13.38
CA ALA A 14 8.17 30.73 -13.42
C ALA A 14 8.63 29.79 -12.29
N ILE A 15 8.07 29.96 -11.08
CA ILE A 15 8.34 29.07 -9.94
C ILE A 15 7.91 27.65 -10.31
N ARG A 16 6.69 27.48 -10.82
CA ARG A 16 6.15 26.20 -11.29
C ARG A 16 7.04 25.53 -12.34
N PHE A 17 7.55 26.29 -13.29
CA PHE A 17 8.48 25.77 -14.29
C PHE A 17 9.77 25.25 -13.66
N LEU A 18 10.38 26.00 -12.74
CA LEU A 18 11.64 25.61 -12.07
C LEU A 18 11.47 24.36 -11.21
N VAL A 19 10.36 24.24 -10.48
CA VAL A 19 10.08 23.10 -9.60
C VAL A 19 9.30 21.97 -10.29
N ARG A 20 9.05 22.09 -11.60
CA ARG A 20 8.30 21.11 -12.42
C ARG A 20 6.93 20.76 -11.84
N LEU A 21 6.16 21.79 -11.48
CA LEU A 21 4.79 21.64 -10.98
C LEU A 21 3.78 22.18 -11.98
N ASP A 22 2.84 21.33 -12.38
CA ASP A 22 1.70 21.76 -13.17
C ASP A 22 0.67 22.52 -12.30
N LYS A 23 -0.15 23.35 -12.95
CA LYS A 23 -1.33 23.93 -12.32
C LYS A 23 -2.33 22.83 -11.98
N ALA A 24 -2.96 22.94 -10.82
CA ALA A 24 -3.99 22.00 -10.41
C ALA A 24 -5.19 22.09 -11.39
N GLY A 25 -5.56 20.97 -11.98
CA GLY A 25 -6.77 20.85 -12.80
C GLY A 25 -8.04 20.92 -11.97
N SER A 26 -9.21 21.02 -12.63
CA SER A 26 -10.52 21.04 -11.96
C SER A 26 -10.85 19.75 -11.20
N ASP A 27 -10.20 18.64 -11.56
CA ASP A 27 -10.35 17.33 -10.97
C ASP A 27 -9.32 17.03 -9.89
N PHE A 28 -8.37 17.94 -9.62
CA PHE A 28 -7.31 17.79 -8.63
C PHE A 28 -7.87 17.43 -7.26
N LYS A 29 -7.36 16.35 -6.65
CA LYS A 29 -7.61 15.99 -5.26
C LYS A 29 -6.30 15.79 -4.56
N GLU A 30 -6.06 16.62 -3.57
CA GLU A 30 -4.88 16.54 -2.73
C GLU A 30 -4.80 15.16 -2.05
N SER A 31 -3.69 14.46 -2.28
CA SER A 31 -3.35 13.19 -1.62
C SER A 31 -2.09 13.29 -0.77
N ALA A 32 -1.28 14.34 -0.96
CA ALA A 32 -0.10 14.63 -0.15
C ALA A 32 0.17 16.14 -0.13
N ARG A 33 0.88 16.62 0.90
CA ARG A 33 1.26 18.02 1.06
C ARG A 33 2.65 18.15 1.65
N ILE A 34 3.38 19.18 1.22
CA ILE A 34 4.63 19.62 1.83
C ILE A 34 4.50 21.08 2.24
N GLU A 35 4.92 21.40 3.46
CA GLU A 35 5.03 22.76 3.98
C GLU A 35 6.44 23.30 3.71
N ILE A 36 6.55 24.51 3.15
CA ILE A 36 7.81 25.17 2.82
C ILE A 36 7.75 26.60 3.35
N GLY A 37 8.32 26.81 4.55
CA GLY A 37 8.28 28.12 5.20
C GLY A 37 6.85 28.61 5.42
N GLN A 38 6.44 29.63 4.66
CA GLN A 38 5.12 30.28 4.76
C GLN A 38 4.09 29.78 3.73
N PHE A 39 4.47 28.87 2.82
CA PHE A 39 3.59 28.37 1.77
C PHE A 39 3.59 26.84 1.74
N SER A 40 2.58 26.27 1.08
CA SER A 40 2.42 24.82 0.96
C SER A 40 2.24 24.37 -0.49
N ILE A 41 2.68 23.14 -0.75
CA ILE A 41 2.54 22.48 -2.05
C ILE A 41 1.73 21.20 -1.84
N ALA A 42 0.55 21.17 -2.43
CA ALA A 42 -0.30 19.99 -2.51
C ALA A 42 0.03 19.18 -3.77
N PHE A 43 0.02 17.87 -3.64
CA PHE A 43 0.21 16.92 -4.72
C PHE A 43 -1.04 16.06 -4.88
N ASP A 44 -1.36 15.77 -6.12
CA ASP A 44 -2.30 14.72 -6.48
C ASP A 44 -1.48 13.56 -7.04
N LEU A 45 -1.33 12.52 -6.22
CA LEU A 45 -0.56 11.33 -6.55
C LEU A 45 -1.45 10.24 -7.15
N ARG A 46 -2.73 10.53 -7.43
CA ARG A 46 -3.59 9.59 -8.15
C ARG A 46 -3.02 9.44 -9.57
N GLY A 47 -2.85 8.19 -10.00
CA GLY A 47 -2.21 7.87 -11.28
C GLY A 47 -0.67 7.89 -11.28
N ALA A 48 0.00 8.36 -10.21
CA ALA A 48 1.44 8.14 -10.04
C ALA A 48 1.76 6.67 -9.74
N ILE A 49 0.77 5.94 -9.24
CA ILE A 49 0.80 4.49 -9.05
C ILE A 49 -0.12 3.88 -10.09
N ASP A 50 0.38 2.91 -10.87
CA ASP A 50 -0.46 2.06 -11.71
C ASP A 50 -1.31 1.17 -10.79
N VAL A 51 -2.52 1.63 -10.45
CA VAL A 51 -3.45 0.97 -9.53
C VAL A 51 -3.81 -0.43 -10.02
N LYS A 52 -3.88 -0.64 -11.33
CA LYS A 52 -4.19 -1.96 -11.91
C LYS A 52 -3.03 -2.93 -11.71
N ALA A 53 -1.80 -2.50 -12.00
CA ALA A 53 -0.60 -3.30 -11.77
C ALA A 53 -0.41 -3.60 -10.27
N GLU A 54 -0.62 -2.60 -9.41
CA GLU A 54 -0.52 -2.72 -7.96
C GLU A 54 -1.53 -3.72 -7.41
N ARG A 55 -2.80 -3.58 -7.80
CA ARG A 55 -3.87 -4.51 -7.43
C ARG A 55 -3.59 -5.93 -7.94
N ALA A 56 -3.10 -6.08 -9.17
CA ALA A 56 -2.74 -7.38 -9.72
C ALA A 56 -1.60 -8.04 -8.93
N ARG A 57 -0.57 -7.27 -8.55
CA ARG A 57 0.54 -7.78 -7.71
C ARG A 57 0.03 -8.23 -6.34
N LEU A 58 -0.70 -7.37 -5.63
CA LEU A 58 -1.22 -7.68 -4.30
C LEU A 58 -2.20 -8.86 -4.31
N SER A 59 -3.04 -8.97 -5.34
CA SER A 59 -3.93 -10.14 -5.50
C SER A 59 -3.14 -11.44 -5.69
N LYS A 60 -2.05 -11.40 -6.48
CA LYS A 60 -1.17 -12.56 -6.66
C LYS A 60 -0.45 -12.95 -5.37
N ASP A 61 0.04 -11.97 -4.63
CA ASP A 61 0.67 -12.19 -3.32
C ASP A 61 -0.33 -12.80 -2.33
N LEU A 62 -1.58 -12.29 -2.33
CA LEU A 62 -2.67 -12.81 -1.50
C LEU A 62 -2.98 -14.28 -1.84
N GLU A 63 -3.05 -14.64 -3.12
CA GLU A 63 -3.26 -16.02 -3.54
C GLU A 63 -2.12 -16.93 -3.06
N SER A 64 -0.87 -16.47 -3.13
CA SER A 64 0.29 -17.23 -2.65
C SER A 64 0.21 -17.49 -1.15
N ILE A 65 -0.04 -16.45 -0.35
CA ILE A 65 -0.12 -16.59 1.12
C ILE A 65 -1.33 -17.45 1.53
N LYS A 66 -2.46 -17.37 0.82
CA LYS A 66 -3.61 -18.26 1.08
C LYS A 66 -3.29 -19.74 0.86
N LYS A 67 -2.50 -20.06 -0.17
CA LYS A 67 -2.04 -21.44 -0.42
C LYS A 67 -1.09 -21.93 0.67
N ASP A 68 -0.22 -21.05 1.15
CA ASP A 68 0.68 -21.36 2.28
C ASP A 68 -0.11 -21.61 3.57
N LEU A 69 -1.11 -20.75 3.86
CA LEU A 69 -2.01 -20.94 5.00
C LEU A 69 -2.73 -22.28 4.91
N GLN A 70 -3.33 -22.60 3.75
CA GLN A 70 -4.02 -23.86 3.55
C GLN A 70 -3.09 -25.06 3.76
N SER A 71 -1.84 -24.96 3.30
CA SER A 71 -0.84 -26.01 3.50
C SER A 71 -0.48 -26.21 4.98
N ALA A 72 -0.42 -25.13 5.76
CA ALA A 72 -0.21 -25.21 7.21
C ALA A 72 -1.42 -25.83 7.93
N VAL A 73 -2.63 -25.39 7.59
CA VAL A 73 -3.88 -25.91 8.16
C VAL A 73 -4.02 -27.41 7.91
N VAL A 74 -3.82 -27.87 6.67
CA VAL A 74 -3.91 -29.31 6.33
C VAL A 74 -2.90 -30.14 7.13
N LYS A 75 -1.69 -29.62 7.39
CA LYS A 75 -0.70 -30.32 8.23
C LYS A 75 -1.13 -30.40 9.69
N LEU A 76 -1.75 -29.35 10.23
CA LEU A 76 -2.24 -29.31 11.61
C LEU A 76 -3.51 -30.14 11.84
N GLU A 77 -4.38 -30.25 10.82
CA GLU A 77 -5.60 -31.08 10.88
C GLU A 77 -5.31 -32.57 10.67
N ASN A 78 -4.17 -32.93 10.06
CA ASN A 78 -3.81 -34.31 9.82
C ASN A 78 -3.38 -35.01 11.12
N GLU A 79 -4.30 -35.73 11.75
CA GLU A 79 -4.07 -36.47 13.00
C GLU A 79 -2.88 -37.45 12.93
N ASN A 80 -2.63 -38.08 11.77
CA ASN A 80 -1.49 -38.99 11.59
C ASN A 80 -0.15 -38.24 11.61
N PHE A 81 -0.13 -36.99 11.11
CA PHE A 81 1.04 -36.12 11.20
C PHE A 81 1.22 -35.64 12.64
N MET A 82 0.15 -35.15 13.27
CA MET A 82 0.17 -34.63 14.64
C MET A 82 0.59 -35.68 15.68
N ALA A 83 0.19 -36.95 15.50
CA ALA A 83 0.58 -38.04 16.39
C ALA A 83 2.08 -38.40 16.34
N LYS A 84 2.78 -38.03 15.26
CA LYS A 84 4.19 -38.37 15.02
C LYS A 84 5.12 -37.15 14.95
N ALA A 85 4.56 -35.96 14.85
CA ALA A 85 5.31 -34.73 14.67
C ALA A 85 6.00 -34.32 15.98
N PRO A 86 7.31 -33.98 15.94
CA PRO A 86 7.99 -33.35 17.06
C PRO A 86 7.33 -32.01 17.44
N MET A 87 7.40 -31.65 18.72
CA MET A 87 6.81 -30.39 19.23
C MET A 87 7.32 -29.16 18.48
N GLU A 88 8.62 -29.11 18.15
CA GLU A 88 9.19 -27.98 17.40
C GLU A 88 8.59 -27.83 15.99
N VAL A 89 8.34 -28.94 15.30
CA VAL A 89 7.72 -28.94 13.96
C VAL A 89 6.27 -28.45 14.05
N VAL A 90 5.53 -28.88 15.07
CA VAL A 90 4.16 -28.41 15.30
C VAL A 90 4.13 -26.91 15.60
N LYS A 91 5.09 -26.43 16.42
CA LYS A 91 5.23 -25.02 16.76
C LYS A 91 5.54 -24.17 15.52
N GLU A 92 6.51 -24.58 14.71
CA GLU A 92 6.88 -23.89 13.47
C GLU A 92 5.68 -23.78 12.50
N ILE A 93 4.89 -24.84 12.37
CA ILE A 93 3.70 -24.82 11.49
C ILE A 93 2.63 -23.87 12.03
N ARG A 94 2.43 -23.79 13.36
CA ARG A 94 1.51 -22.84 13.97
C ARG A 94 1.98 -21.40 13.79
N GLU A 95 3.26 -21.12 14.01
CA GLU A 95 3.84 -19.80 13.76
C GLU A 95 3.70 -19.41 12.28
N ARG A 96 3.87 -20.37 11.36
CA ARG A 96 3.63 -20.14 9.93
C ARG A 96 2.16 -19.82 9.62
N MET A 97 1.23 -20.51 10.27
CA MET A 97 -0.21 -20.26 10.12
C MET A 97 -0.56 -18.83 10.58
N GLU A 98 -0.13 -18.45 11.78
CA GLU A 98 -0.35 -17.11 12.35
C GLU A 98 0.26 -16.01 11.47
N PHE A 99 1.50 -16.23 10.98
CA PHE A 99 2.13 -15.33 10.03
C PHE A 99 1.27 -15.15 8.77
N CYS A 100 0.80 -16.24 8.15
CA CYS A 100 0.01 -16.17 6.94
C CYS A 100 -1.34 -15.45 7.17
N GLU A 101 -2.00 -15.67 8.31
CA GLU A 101 -3.24 -14.96 8.67
C GLU A 101 -3.01 -13.45 8.83
N SER A 102 -1.92 -13.07 9.49
CA SER A 102 -1.55 -11.66 9.67
C SER A 102 -1.26 -10.98 8.33
N GLU A 103 -0.54 -11.67 7.43
CA GLU A 103 -0.21 -11.15 6.10
C GLU A 103 -1.43 -11.06 5.19
N ILE A 104 -2.35 -12.02 5.25
CA ILE A 104 -3.63 -11.96 4.53
C ILE A 104 -4.42 -10.73 4.97
N THR A 105 -4.50 -10.48 6.28
CA THR A 105 -5.17 -9.29 6.81
C THR A 105 -4.53 -8.02 6.29
N ARG A 106 -3.20 -7.93 6.37
CA ARG A 106 -2.43 -6.77 5.89
C ARG A 106 -2.65 -6.52 4.40
N ILE A 107 -2.54 -7.55 3.55
CA ILE A 107 -2.72 -7.42 2.10
C ILE A 107 -4.15 -7.01 1.75
N ASN A 108 -5.16 -7.56 2.42
CA ASN A 108 -6.55 -7.14 2.22
C ASN A 108 -6.78 -5.67 2.59
N THR A 109 -6.19 -5.19 3.68
CA THR A 109 -6.25 -3.78 4.07
C THR A 109 -5.63 -2.88 2.99
N LEU A 110 -4.47 -3.26 2.45
CA LEU A 110 -3.83 -2.52 1.35
C LEU A 110 -4.71 -2.51 0.09
N LEU A 111 -5.25 -3.67 -0.30
CA LEU A 111 -6.15 -3.79 -1.46
C LEU A 111 -7.43 -2.96 -1.32
N ALA A 112 -7.95 -2.81 -0.10
CA ALA A 112 -9.13 -2.01 0.20
C ALA A 112 -8.82 -0.50 0.23
N ALA A 113 -7.60 -0.11 0.59
CA ALA A 113 -7.13 1.27 0.57
C ALA A 113 -6.83 1.77 -0.85
N LEU A 114 -6.53 0.86 -1.79
CA LEU A 114 -6.36 1.23 -3.20
C LEU A 114 -7.65 1.80 -3.79
N PRO A 115 -7.57 2.89 -4.58
CA PRO A 115 -8.72 3.44 -5.30
C PRO A 115 -9.48 2.37 -6.08
N LYS A 116 -10.81 2.46 -6.06
CA LYS A 116 -11.71 1.68 -6.92
C LYS A 116 -11.72 2.35 -8.29
N GLU A 117 -10.73 2.05 -9.12
CA GLU A 117 -10.74 2.35 -10.55
C GLU A 117 -11.31 1.19 -11.35
#